data_AF-A0A656JNG5-F1
#
_entry.id   AF-A0A656JNG5-F1
#
_cell.length_a   1.000
_cell.length_b   1.000
_cell.length_c   1.000
_cell.angle_alpha   90.00
_cell.angle_beta   90.00
_cell.angle_gamma   90.00
#
_symmetry.space_group_name_H-M   'P 1'
#
loop_
_entity.id
_entity.type
_entity.pdbx_description
1 polymer ?
#
loop_
_entity_poly.entity_id
_entity_poly.type
_entity_poly.pdbx_seq_one_letter_code
_entity_poly.pdbx_strand_id
1 'polypeptide(L)'
;MDFRKDINGLRAIAVIAVLLFHFHPAWLPGGFAGVDVFFVISGYLITGIIMRGLRNGSFRLTAFYASRARRIVPALAVVCLALLLAGWFYLLPLD
;
A
#
# COMPACT_ATOMS: atom_id res chain seq x y z
N MET A 1 16.97 -12.21 1.78
CA MET A 1 15.92 -12.01 0.76
C MET A 1 16.35 -10.80 -0.02
N ASP A 2 16.76 -11.00 -1.27
CA ASP A 2 17.19 -9.89 -2.10
C ASP A 2 16.00 -8.95 -2.32
N PHE A 3 16.21 -7.64 -2.14
CA PHE A 3 15.12 -6.68 -2.27
C PHE A 3 14.81 -6.52 -3.76
N ARG A 4 13.73 -7.20 -4.21
CA ARG A 4 13.28 -7.19 -5.60
C ARG A 4 12.73 -5.82 -6.00
N LYS A 5 13.66 -4.93 -6.39
CA LYS A 5 13.39 -3.56 -6.85
C LYS A 5 12.48 -3.56 -8.08
N ASP A 6 12.62 -4.56 -8.95
CA ASP A 6 11.79 -4.82 -10.12
C ASP A 6 10.29 -4.94 -9.75
N ILE A 7 9.96 -5.80 -8.79
CA ILE A 7 8.58 -6.02 -8.36
C ILE A 7 8.00 -4.76 -7.68
N ASN A 8 8.81 -4.09 -6.86
CA ASN A 8 8.36 -2.86 -6.21
C ASN A 8 8.17 -1.71 -7.22
N GLY A 9 8.98 -1.65 -8.28
CA GLY A 9 8.79 -0.73 -9.39
C GLY A 9 7.47 -0.96 -10.12
N LEU A 10 7.13 -2.21 -10.40
CA LEU A 10 5.85 -2.55 -11.03
C LEU A 10 4.65 -2.17 -10.16
N ARG A 11 4.75 -2.34 -8.83
CA ARG A 11 3.74 -1.85 -7.89
C ARG A 11 3.63 -0.33 -7.89
N ALA A 12 4.74 0.39 -8.01
CA ALA A 12 4.72 1.85 -8.09
C ALA A 12 4.01 2.33 -9.37
N ILE A 13 4.30 1.72 -10.52
CA ILE A 13 3.61 2.00 -11.80
C ILE A 13 2.10 1.76 -11.66
N ALA A 14 1.71 0.64 -11.03
CA ALA A 14 0.31 0.32 -10.80
C ALA A 14 -0.41 1.39 -9.96
N VAL A 15 0.23 1.88 -8.89
CA VAL A 15 -0.33 2.98 -8.07
C VAL A 15 -0.41 4.29 -8.85
N ILE A 16 0.61 4.63 -9.64
CA ILE A 16 0.60 5.85 -10.47
C ILE A 16 -0.56 5.81 -11.47
N ALA A 17 -0.80 4.66 -12.12
CA ALA A 17 -1.92 4.49 -13.03
C ALA A 17 -3.28 4.75 -12.34
N VAL A 18 -3.45 4.24 -11.12
CA VAL A 18 -4.66 4.46 -10.31
C VAL A 18 -4.81 5.93 -9.93
N LEU A 19 -3.72 6.59 -9.51
CA LEU A 19 -3.74 8.01 -9.16
C LEU A 19 -4.15 8.87 -10.37
N LEU A 20 -3.52 8.68 -11.53
CA LEU A 20 -3.84 9.43 -12.75
C LEU A 20 -5.31 9.27 -13.14
N PHE A 21 -5.85 8.06 -13.04
CA PHE A 21 -7.27 7.79 -13.30
C PHE A 21 -8.19 8.56 -12.34
N HIS A 22 -7.84 8.64 -11.06
CA HIS A 22 -8.65 9.38 -10.07
C HIS A 22 -8.53 10.90 -10.20
N PHE A 23 -7.40 11.43 -10.66
CA PHE A 23 -7.25 12.87 -10.92
C PHE A 23 -8.09 13.32 -12.11
N HIS A 24 -8.00 12.60 -13.23
CA HIS A 24 -8.81 12.86 -14.40
C HIS A 24 -8.98 11.58 -15.24
N PRO A 25 -10.17 10.96 -15.25
CA PRO A 25 -10.37 9.65 -15.89
C PRO A 25 -9.96 9.60 -17.37
N ALA A 26 -10.04 10.72 -18.09
CA ALA A 26 -9.65 10.77 -19.51
C ALA A 26 -8.14 10.68 -19.75
N TRP A 27 -7.27 10.96 -18.75
CA TRP A 27 -5.82 10.87 -18.92
C TRP A 27 -5.35 9.42 -19.05
N LEU A 28 -6.00 8.51 -18.32
CA LEU A 28 -5.72 7.08 -18.39
C LEU A 28 -6.98 6.27 -18.08
N PRO A 29 -7.89 6.09 -19.05
CA PRO A 29 -9.19 5.43 -18.81
C PRO A 29 -9.08 4.00 -18.27
N GLY A 30 -7.98 3.30 -18.57
CA GLY A 30 -7.68 1.96 -18.05
C GLY A 30 -6.90 1.94 -16.73
N GLY A 31 -6.65 3.09 -16.09
CA GLY A 31 -5.78 3.19 -14.92
C GLY A 31 -6.32 2.48 -13.67
N PHE A 32 -7.63 2.22 -13.60
CA PHE A 32 -8.26 1.44 -12.54
C PHE A 32 -7.72 0.00 -12.47
N ALA A 33 -7.29 -0.59 -13.59
CA ALA A 33 -6.68 -1.93 -13.62
C ALA A 33 -5.37 -2.01 -12.81
N GLY A 34 -4.75 -0.86 -12.51
CA GLY A 34 -3.60 -0.80 -11.60
C GLY A 34 -3.93 -1.33 -10.19
N VAL A 35 -5.19 -1.25 -9.74
CA VAL A 35 -5.63 -1.83 -8.47
C VAL A 35 -5.44 -3.35 -8.47
N ASP A 36 -5.94 -4.02 -9.50
CA ASP A 36 -5.86 -5.48 -9.64
C ASP A 36 -4.40 -5.93 -9.76
N VAL A 37 -3.61 -5.26 -10.58
CA VAL A 37 -2.18 -5.54 -10.75
C VAL A 37 -1.44 -5.41 -9.41
N PHE A 38 -1.67 -4.34 -8.66
CA PHE A 38 -1.03 -4.12 -7.37
C PHE A 38 -1.38 -5.21 -6.37
N PHE A 39 -2.64 -5.62 -6.29
CA PHE A 39 -3.09 -6.64 -5.36
C PHE A 39 -2.59 -8.04 -5.73
N VAL A 40 -2.59 -8.40 -7.01
CA VAL A 40 -2.06 -9.70 -7.48
C VAL A 40 -0.58 -9.83 -7.15
N ILE A 41 0.22 -8.80 -7.45
CA ILE A 41 1.66 -8.80 -7.16
C ILE A 41 1.91 -8.89 -5.65
N SER A 42 1.15 -8.11 -4.87
CA SER A 42 1.26 -8.13 -3.41
C SER A 42 0.89 -9.50 -2.86
N GLY A 43 -0.22 -10.10 -3.33
CA GLY A 43 -0.67 -11.44 -2.97
C GLY A 43 0.40 -12.50 -3.23
N TYR A 44 0.97 -12.52 -4.43
CA TYR A 44 2.08 -13.43 -4.79
C TYR A 44 3.26 -13.32 -3.81
N LEU A 45 3.69 -12.08 -3.51
CA LEU A 45 4.84 -11.85 -2.63
C LEU A 45 4.55 -12.26 -1.19
N ILE A 46 3.36 -11.92 -0.70
CA ILE A 46 2.91 -12.21 0.66
C ILE A 46 2.78 -13.72 0.87
N THR A 47 2.10 -14.42 -0.05
CA THR A 47 1.95 -15.87 -0.01
C THR A 47 3.32 -16.55 -0.06
N GLY A 48 4.24 -16.08 -0.90
CA GLY A 48 5.61 -16.59 -0.93
C GLY A 48 6.35 -16.45 0.41
N ILE A 49 6.16 -15.34 1.14
CA ILE A 49 6.75 -15.14 2.48
C ILE A 49 6.15 -16.14 3.48
N ILE A 50 4.82 -16.29 3.48
CA ILE A 50 4.11 -17.20 4.39
C ILE A 50 4.55 -18.65 4.12
N MET A 51 4.52 -19.10 2.87
CA MET A 51 4.88 -20.46 2.47
C MET A 51 6.33 -20.81 2.84
N ARG A 52 7.27 -19.87 2.64
CA ARG A 52 8.67 -20.07 3.07
C ARG A 52 8.80 -20.18 4.59
N GLY A 53 8.10 -19.32 5.33
CA GLY A 53 8.10 -19.37 6.80
C GLY A 53 7.52 -20.69 7.33
N LEU A 54 6.43 -21.16 6.72
CA LEU A 54 5.79 -22.43 7.07
C LEU A 54 6.71 -23.63 6.79
N ARG A 55 7.33 -23.68 5.60
CA ARG A 55 8.31 -24.72 5.25
C ARG A 55 9.50 -24.77 6.20
N ASN A 56 9.91 -23.62 6.73
CA ASN A 56 11.04 -23.50 7.65
C ASN A 56 10.63 -23.63 9.13
N GLY A 57 9.35 -23.93 9.44
CA GLY A 57 8.84 -24.04 10.81
C GLY A 57 8.94 -22.75 11.65
N SER A 58 9.20 -21.60 11.02
CA SER A 58 9.50 -20.32 11.67
C SER A 58 8.37 -19.29 11.54
N PHE A 59 7.27 -19.65 10.87
CA PHE A 59 6.16 -18.73 10.66
C PHE A 59 5.39 -18.48 11.95
N ARG A 60 5.29 -17.21 12.34
CA ARG A 60 4.44 -16.73 13.43
C ARG A 60 3.54 -15.62 12.90
N LEU A 61 2.23 -15.83 12.98
CA LEU A 61 1.23 -14.89 12.47
C LEU A 61 1.35 -13.50 13.13
N THR A 62 1.57 -13.48 14.44
CA THR A 62 1.76 -12.23 15.21
C THR A 62 3.00 -11.48 14.78
N ALA A 63 4.13 -12.16 14.60
CA ALA A 63 5.38 -11.53 14.14
C ALA A 63 5.24 -10.97 12.71
N PHE A 64 4.52 -11.70 11.85
CA PHE A 64 4.22 -11.28 10.51
C PHE A 64 3.39 -9.98 10.47
N TYR A 65 2.26 -9.93 11.18
CA TYR A 65 1.46 -8.70 11.26
C TYR A 65 2.20 -7.56 11.97
N ALA A 66 2.95 -7.84 13.04
CA ALA A 66 3.74 -6.83 13.73
C ALA A 66 4.83 -6.20 12.84
N SER A 67 5.51 -7.00 12.00
CA SER A 67 6.48 -6.46 11.03
C SER A 67 5.84 -5.51 10.02
N ARG A 68 4.61 -5.81 9.58
CA ARG A 68 3.86 -4.99 8.63
C ARG A 68 3.33 -3.73 9.29
N ALA A 69 2.80 -3.85 10.50
CA ALA A 69 2.31 -2.72 11.28
C ALA A 69 3.44 -1.71 11.49
N ARG A 70 4.64 -2.15 11.92
CA ARG A 70 5.81 -1.28 12.08
C ARG A 70 6.24 -0.56 10.80
N ARG A 71 5.87 -1.06 9.61
CA ARG A 71 6.18 -0.45 8.32
C ARG A 71 5.07 0.45 7.77
N ILE A 72 3.80 0.10 7.97
CA ILE A 72 2.64 0.78 7.36
C ILE A 72 2.03 1.81 8.32
N VAL A 73 1.87 1.45 9.60
CA VAL A 73 1.18 2.27 10.60
C VAL A 73 1.84 3.64 10.82
N PRO A 74 3.18 3.80 10.84
CA PRO A 74 3.78 5.12 11.03
C PRO A 74 3.39 6.11 9.92
N ALA A 75 3.45 5.68 8.65
CA ALA A 75 3.06 6.52 7.53
C ALA A 75 1.56 6.85 7.56
N LEU A 76 0.71 5.85 7.87
CA LEU A 76 -0.72 6.05 8.03
C LEU A 76 -1.03 7.06 9.14
N ALA A 77 -0.42 6.91 10.32
CA ALA A 77 -0.63 7.79 11.46
C ALA A 77 -0.22 9.24 11.14
N VAL A 78 0.89 9.44 10.46
CA VAL A 78 1.34 10.76 10.00
C VAL A 78 0.32 11.39 9.05
N VAL A 79 -0.16 10.63 8.05
CA VAL A 79 -1.17 11.14 7.10
C VAL A 79 -2.48 11.45 7.81
N CYS A 80 -2.98 10.56 8.67
CA CYS A 80 -4.20 10.80 9.44
C CYS A 80 -4.05 12.05 10.33
N LEU A 81 -2.94 12.20 11.04
CA LEU A 81 -2.70 13.36 11.89
C LEU A 81 -2.63 14.65 11.05
N ALA A 82 -1.91 14.63 9.94
CA ALA A 82 -1.81 15.78 9.03
C ALA A 82 -3.19 16.18 8.48
N LEU A 83 -4.00 15.21 8.07
CA LEU A 83 -5.35 15.46 7.57
C LEU A 83 -6.30 15.94 8.68
N LEU A 84 -6.19 15.43 9.91
CA LEU A 84 -6.98 15.92 11.04
C LEU A 84 -6.61 17.36 11.40
N LEU A 85 -5.32 17.69 11.44
CA LEU A 85 -4.85 19.05 11.69
C LEU A 85 -5.30 19.99 10.56
N ALA A 86 -5.07 19.63 9.30
CA ALA A 86 -5.51 20.43 8.16
C ALA A 86 -7.04 20.60 8.17
N GLY A 87 -7.78 19.50 8.35
CA GLY A 87 -9.23 19.52 8.44
C GLY A 87 -9.73 20.43 9.55
N TRP A 88 -9.09 20.45 10.71
CA TRP A 88 -9.44 21.36 11.80
C TRP A 88 -9.35 22.84 11.41
N PHE A 89 -8.38 23.24 10.58
CA PHE A 89 -8.25 24.62 10.13
C PHE A 89 -9.12 24.95 8.90
N TYR A 90 -9.37 23.99 8.01
CA TYR A 90 -10.04 24.23 6.73
C TYR A 90 -11.53 23.86 6.69
N LEU A 91 -11.98 22.91 7.52
CA LEU A 91 -13.34 22.37 7.50
C LEU A 91 -14.21 22.82 8.69
N LEU A 92 -13.63 23.48 9.70
CA LEU A 92 -14.42 24.01 10.81
C LEU A 92 -15.28 25.17 10.28
N PRO A 93 -16.62 25.13 10.43
CA PRO A 93 -17.46 26.27 10.07
C PRO A 93 -17.03 27.47 10.89
N LEU A 94 -16.88 28.64 10.27
CA LEU A 94 -16.51 29.89 10.95
C LEU A 94 -17.74 30.61 11.53
N ASP A 95 -18.84 29.88 11.74
CA ASP A 95 -20.16 30.40 12.04
C ASP A 95 -20.69 29.81 13.36
#